data_AF-A0A923YTG0-F1
#
_entry.id   AF-A0A923YTG0-F1
#
_cell.length_a   1.000
_cell.length_b   1.000
_cell.length_c   1.000
_cell.angle_alpha   90.00
_cell.angle_beta   90.00
_cell.angle_gamma   90.00
#
_symmetry.space_group_name_H-M   'P 1'
#
loop_
_entity.id
_entity.type
_entity.pdbx_description
1 polymer ?
#
loop_
_entity_poly.entity_id
_entity_poly.type
_entity_poly.pdbx_seq_one_letter_code
_entity_poly.pdbx_strand_id
1 'polypeptide(L)'
;MKATQKNFAATAAKAVREARIFYFCGPDESGSSDAAAMIARLVGEAEKIEFSGSELRKDPARLADEARSVSLFGDKRLIQIRCTGDEIYDSVEALVASPVAGWP
;
A
#
# COMPACT_ATOMS: atom_id res chain seq x y z
N MET A 1 6.11 -6.68 10.44
CA MET A 1 7.00 -5.73 11.15
C MET A 1 6.14 -4.63 11.75
N LYS A 2 6.43 -4.14 12.97
CA LYS A 2 5.73 -2.99 13.57
C LYS A 2 6.73 -1.86 13.80
N ALA A 3 6.38 -0.66 13.35
CA ALA A 3 7.13 0.57 13.60
C ALA A 3 6.23 1.57 14.34
N THR A 4 6.84 2.49 15.06
CA THR A 4 6.18 3.64 15.70
C THR A 4 6.77 4.92 15.10
N GLN A 5 6.10 6.05 15.31
CA GLN A 5 6.60 7.35 14.81
C GLN A 5 8.07 7.62 15.18
N LYS A 6 8.50 7.20 16.38
CA LYS A 6 9.88 7.39 16.86
C LYS A 6 10.95 6.62 16.07
N ASN A 7 10.62 5.43 15.56
CA ASN A 7 11.59 4.56 14.88
C ASN A 7 11.30 4.35 13.39
N PHE A 8 10.24 4.98 12.88
CA PHE A 8 9.77 4.79 11.52
C PHE A 8 10.85 5.13 10.48
N ALA A 9 11.49 6.29 10.60
CA ALA A 9 12.51 6.72 9.64
C ALA A 9 13.69 5.73 9.51
N ALA A 10 14.17 5.20 10.63
CA ALA A 10 15.25 4.20 10.65
C ALA A 10 14.80 2.85 10.07
N THR A 11 13.52 2.52 10.22
CA THR A 11 12.94 1.24 9.77
C THR A 11 12.51 1.29 8.30
N ALA A 12 12.08 2.45 7.81
CA ALA A 12 11.47 2.63 6.49
C ALA A 12 12.38 2.17 5.34
N ALA A 13 13.68 2.52 5.39
CA ALA A 13 14.62 2.13 4.34
C ALA A 13 14.78 0.60 4.20
N LYS A 14 14.73 -0.13 5.32
CA LYS A 14 14.72 -1.59 5.33
C LYS A 14 13.36 -2.13 4.88
N ALA A 15 12.28 -1.56 5.40
CA ALA A 15 10.92 -2.01 5.12
C ALA A 15 10.58 -1.92 3.62
N VAL A 16 11.02 -0.87 2.91
CA VAL A 16 10.81 -0.75 1.45
C VAL A 16 11.45 -1.88 0.64
N ARG A 17 12.46 -2.57 1.19
CA ARG A 17 13.12 -3.70 0.51
C ARG A 17 12.52 -5.06 0.86
N GLU A 18 11.84 -5.16 2.00
CA GLU A 18 11.39 -6.43 2.58
C GLU A 18 9.86 -6.57 2.62
N ALA A 19 9.13 -5.46 2.48
CA ALA A 19 7.68 -5.42 2.57
C ALA A 19 7.08 -4.78 1.31
N ARG A 20 5.87 -5.24 0.99
CA ARG A 20 5.09 -4.79 -0.18
C ARG A 20 3.79 -4.09 0.23
N ILE A 21 3.32 -4.40 1.42
CA ILE A 21 2.10 -3.82 2.00
C ILE A 21 2.53 -3.00 3.22
N PHE A 22 2.13 -1.73 3.23
CA PHE A 22 2.36 -0.79 4.32
C PHE A 22 0.99 -0.34 4.85
N TYR A 23 0.73 -0.65 6.12
CA TYR A 23 -0.49 -0.23 6.80
C TYR A 23 -0.17 0.88 7.79
N PHE A 24 -0.76 2.04 7.58
CA PHE A 24 -0.63 3.20 8.45
C PHE A 24 -1.93 3.39 9.22
N CYS A 25 -1.84 3.38 10.54
CA CYS A 25 -2.99 3.52 11.42
C CYS A 25 -2.64 4.35 12.65
N GLY A 26 -3.58 5.15 13.11
CA GLY A 26 -3.46 5.92 14.33
C GLY A 26 -4.46 7.09 14.36
N PRO A 27 -4.61 7.75 15.51
CA PRO A 27 -5.45 8.94 15.65
C PRO A 27 -4.86 10.17 14.94
N ASP A 28 -3.58 10.13 14.57
CA ASP A 28 -2.90 11.18 13.81
C ASP A 28 -2.89 10.83 12.31
N GLU A 29 -3.87 11.38 11.60
CA GLU A 29 -3.99 11.24 10.14
C GLU A 29 -2.85 11.95 9.40
N SER A 30 -2.33 13.06 9.96
CA SER A 30 -1.24 13.82 9.36
C SER A 30 0.06 13.01 9.39
N GLY A 31 0.41 12.44 10.55
CA GLY A 31 1.57 11.56 10.69
C GLY A 31 1.46 10.29 9.85
N SER A 32 0.25 9.73 9.68
CA SER A 32 0.01 8.59 8.79
C SER A 32 0.24 8.94 7.32
N SER A 33 -0.22 10.12 6.90
CA SER A 33 -0.03 10.63 5.54
C SER A 33 1.44 10.95 5.25
N ASP A 34 2.15 11.55 6.20
CA ASP A 34 3.58 11.83 6.07
C ASP A 34 4.42 10.55 5.99
N ALA A 35 4.08 9.54 6.77
CA ALA A 35 4.73 8.24 6.74
C ALA A 35 4.51 7.52 5.39
N ALA A 36 3.29 7.57 4.84
CA ALA A 36 2.99 7.05 3.51
C ALA A 36 3.78 7.79 2.42
N ALA A 37 3.86 9.12 2.50
CA ALA A 37 4.65 9.94 1.58
C ALA A 37 6.15 9.62 1.65
N MET A 38 6.67 9.32 2.85
CA MET A 38 8.07 8.89 3.02
C MET A 38 8.33 7.54 2.33
N ILE A 39 7.43 6.56 2.47
CA ILE A 39 7.55 5.27 1.75
C ILE A 39 7.52 5.51 0.25
N ALA A 40 6.57 6.31 -0.26
CA ALA A 40 6.48 6.63 -1.68
C ALA A 40 7.77 7.24 -2.23
N ARG A 41 8.39 8.15 -1.46
CA ARG A 41 9.70 8.75 -1.82
C ARG A 41 10.83 7.72 -1.86
N LEU A 42 10.85 6.77 -0.92
CA LEU A 42 11.87 5.71 -0.85
C LEU A 42 11.71 4.65 -1.94
N VAL A 43 10.47 4.36 -2.36
CA VAL A 43 10.18 3.47 -3.50
C VAL A 43 10.75 4.05 -4.80
N GLY A 44 10.70 5.38 -4.94
CA GLY A 44 11.25 6.13 -6.07
C GLY A 44 10.22 6.33 -7.18
N GLU A 45 10.67 6.25 -8.43
CA GLU A 45 9.81 6.34 -9.60
C GLU A 45 8.90 5.12 -9.69
N ALA A 46 7.59 5.36 -9.68
CA ALA A 46 6.55 4.35 -9.78
C ALA A 46 5.26 5.00 -10.30
N GLU A 47 4.49 4.24 -11.08
CA GLU A 47 3.13 4.61 -11.43
C GLU A 47 2.27 4.63 -10.15
N LYS A 48 1.51 5.71 -9.94
CA LYS A 48 0.67 5.85 -8.76
C LYS A 48 -0.78 5.61 -9.12
N ILE A 49 -1.41 4.72 -8.38
CA ILE A 49 -2.85 4.46 -8.49
C ILE A 49 -3.49 4.67 -7.13
N GLU A 50 -4.59 5.41 -7.10
CA GLU A 50 -5.35 5.65 -5.89
C GLU A 50 -6.66 4.88 -5.93
N PHE A 51 -6.99 4.20 -4.82
CA PHE A 51 -8.32 3.66 -4.58
C PHE A 51 -8.93 4.26 -3.31
N SER A 52 -10.26 4.41 -3.31
CA SER A 52 -10.99 4.65 -2.07
C SER A 52 -11.41 3.33 -1.43
N GLY A 53 -11.59 3.31 -0.10
CA GLY A 53 -12.15 2.16 0.61
C GLY A 53 -13.52 1.76 0.05
N SER A 54 -14.37 2.73 -0.26
CA SER A 54 -15.70 2.49 -0.84
C SER A 54 -15.68 1.83 -2.22
N GLU A 55 -14.64 2.08 -3.01
CA GLU A 55 -14.45 1.50 -4.34
C GLU A 55 -14.05 0.03 -4.25
N LEU A 56 -13.09 -0.26 -3.36
CA LEU A 56 -12.65 -1.62 -3.10
C LEU A 56 -13.69 -2.47 -2.37
N ARG A 57 -14.53 -1.85 -1.52
CA ARG A 57 -15.67 -2.52 -0.92
C ARG A 57 -16.71 -2.97 -1.93
N LYS A 58 -16.91 -2.19 -3.02
CA LYS A 58 -17.84 -2.54 -4.11
C LYS A 58 -17.29 -3.63 -5.01
N ASP A 59 -15.97 -3.62 -5.24
CA ASP A 59 -15.30 -4.60 -6.08
C ASP A 59 -13.93 -4.98 -5.49
N PRO A 60 -13.89 -5.99 -4.60
CA PRO A 60 -12.67 -6.38 -3.91
C PRO A 60 -11.57 -6.93 -4.83
N ALA A 61 -11.93 -7.48 -5.99
CA ALA A 61 -10.98 -8.07 -6.92
C ALA A 61 -10.03 -7.03 -7.54
N ARG A 62 -10.48 -5.77 -7.66
CA ARG A 62 -9.73 -4.69 -8.31
C ARG A 62 -8.35 -4.45 -7.72
N LEU A 63 -8.20 -4.57 -6.40
CA LEU A 63 -6.90 -4.40 -5.77
C LEU A 63 -5.89 -5.44 -6.29
N ALA A 64 -6.33 -6.69 -6.39
CA ALA A 64 -5.49 -7.79 -6.82
C ALA A 64 -5.21 -7.74 -8.33
N ASP A 65 -6.18 -7.32 -9.13
CA ASP A 65 -6.01 -7.11 -10.57
C ASP A 65 -5.00 -6.00 -10.85
N GLU A 66 -5.16 -4.86 -10.17
CA GLU A 66 -4.25 -3.73 -10.31
C GLU A 66 -2.83 -4.05 -9.79
N ALA A 67 -2.73 -4.80 -8.70
CA ALA A 67 -1.43 -5.23 -8.16
C ALA A 67 -0.68 -6.19 -9.10
N ARG A 68 -1.35 -6.85 -10.04
CA ARG A 68 -0.74 -7.78 -11.00
C ARG A 68 -0.58 -7.21 -12.40
N SER A 69 -1.30 -6.14 -12.71
CA SER A 69 -1.23 -5.49 -14.02
C SER A 69 0.16 -4.88 -14.25
N VAL A 70 0.62 -4.92 -15.50
CA VAL A 70 1.88 -4.33 -15.91
C VAL A 70 1.68 -2.82 -16.07
N SER A 71 2.56 -2.03 -15.45
CA SER A 71 2.54 -0.58 -15.60
C SER A 71 2.96 -0.18 -17.01
N LEU A 72 2.27 0.83 -17.57
CA LEU A 72 2.60 1.41 -18.89
C LEU A 72 3.73 2.43 -18.80
N PHE A 73 4.06 2.90 -17.60
CA PHE A 73 5.01 3.99 -17.35
C PHE A 73 6.28 3.53 -16.62
N GLY A 74 6.43 2.24 -16.32
CA GLY A 74 7.68 1.70 -15.77
C GLY A 74 7.52 0.36 -15.04
N ASP A 75 8.57 -0.03 -14.32
CA ASP A 75 8.67 -1.34 -13.67
C ASP A 75 8.03 -1.39 -12.27
N LYS A 76 7.49 -0.28 -11.76
CA LYS A 76 6.97 -0.20 -10.38
C LYS A 76 5.62 0.47 -10.34
N ARG A 77 4.79 -0.01 -9.42
CA ARG A 77 3.48 0.56 -9.13
C ARG A 77 3.29 0.75 -7.64
N LEU A 78 2.80 1.93 -7.26
CA LEU A 78 2.41 2.27 -5.92
C LEU A 78 0.89 2.42 -5.87
N ILE A 79 0.22 1.46 -5.27
CA ILE A 79 -1.23 1.52 -5.02
C ILE A 79 -1.45 2.13 -3.64
N GLN A 80 -2.04 3.33 -3.60
CA GLN A 80 -2.38 4.03 -2.38
C GLN A 80 -3.88 3.93 -2.12
N ILE A 81 -4.24 3.51 -0.91
CA ILE A 81 -5.63 3.31 -0.51
C ILE A 81 -5.93 4.19 0.68
N ARG A 82 -6.95 5.05 0.56
CA ARG A 82 -7.54 5.75 1.71
C ARG A 82 -8.82 5.05 2.10
N CYS A 83 -8.86 4.47 3.31
CA CYS A 83 -9.99 3.71 3.81
C CYS A 83 -10.23 3.98 5.30
N THR A 84 -11.42 3.64 5.75
CA THR A 84 -11.86 3.73 7.14
C THR A 84 -12.43 2.39 7.60
N GLY A 85 -12.19 2.02 8.85
CA GLY A 85 -12.68 0.75 9.39
C GLY A 85 -12.17 -0.46 8.61
N ASP A 86 -13.09 -1.31 8.17
CA ASP A 86 -12.86 -2.62 7.55
C ASP A 86 -13.15 -2.65 6.04
N GLU A 87 -13.36 -1.49 5.40
CA GLU A 87 -13.80 -1.35 4.01
C GLU A 87 -13.00 -2.18 2.98
N ILE A 88 -11.72 -2.42 3.26
CA ILE A 88 -10.79 -3.07 2.34
C ILE A 88 -10.37 -4.47 2.78
N TYR A 89 -11.01 -5.02 3.82
CA TYR A 89 -10.65 -6.32 4.38
C TYR A 89 -10.63 -7.40 3.30
N ASP A 90 -11.75 -7.56 2.58
CA ASP A 90 -11.89 -8.61 1.56
C ASP A 90 -10.88 -8.43 0.42
N SER A 91 -10.56 -7.19 0.04
CA SER A 91 -9.60 -6.88 -1.03
C SER A 91 -8.18 -7.26 -0.63
N VAL A 92 -7.78 -6.94 0.61
CA VAL A 92 -6.45 -7.26 1.14
C VAL A 92 -6.34 -8.77 1.39
N GLU A 93 -7.38 -9.40 1.91
CA GLU A 93 -7.43 -10.86 2.09
C GLU A 93 -7.24 -11.59 0.76
N ALA A 94 -7.98 -11.20 -0.28
CA ALA A 94 -7.85 -11.76 -1.62
C ALA A 94 -6.44 -11.54 -2.22
N LEU A 95 -5.85 -10.35 -2.04
CA LEU A 95 -4.50 -10.05 -2.51
C LEU A 95 -3.45 -10.94 -1.81
N VAL A 96 -3.56 -11.12 -0.49
CA VAL A 96 -2.58 -11.87 0.32
C VAL A 96 -2.73 -13.38 0.14
N ALA A 97 -3.97 -13.88 -0.01
CA ALA A 97 -4.24 -15.31 -0.25
C ALA A 97 -3.82 -15.78 -1.64
N SER A 98 -3.57 -14.85 -2.57
CA SER A 98 -3.17 -15.15 -3.93
C SER A 98 -1.83 -15.90 -3.99
N PRO A 99 -1.73 -17.02 -4.72
CA PRO A 99 -0.45 -17.70 -4.97
C PRO A 99 0.44 -16.90 -5.92
N VAL A 100 -0.15 -16.01 -6.73
CA VAL A 100 0.58 -15.06 -7.57
C VAL A 100 0.79 -13.80 -6.76
N ALA A 101 2.04 -13.57 -6.37
CA ALA A 101 2.42 -12.34 -5.72
C ALA A 101 2.23 -11.17 -6.71
N GLY A 102 1.80 -9.99 -6.24
CA GLY A 102 1.70 -8.78 -7.09
C GLY A 102 3.05 -8.38 -7.70
N TRP A 103 3.12 -7.23 -8.37
CA TRP A 103 4.38 -6.66 -8.85
C TRP A 103 5.26 -6.13 -7.69
N PRO A 104 6.59 -6.30 -7.72
CA PRO A 104 7.50 -5.90 -6.63
C PRO A 104 7.60 -4.40 -6.39
#